data_AF-A0A935LY33-F1
#
_entry.id   AF-A0A935LY33-F1
#
_cell.length_a   1.000
_cell.length_b   1.000
_cell.length_c   1.000
_cell.angle_alpha   90.00
_cell.angle_beta   90.00
_cell.angle_gamma   90.00
#
_symmetry.space_group_name_H-M   'P 1'
#
loop_
_entity.id
_entity.type
_entity.pdbx_description
1 polymer ?
#
loop_
_entity_poly.entity_id
_entity_poly.type
_entity_poly.pdbx_seq_one_letter_code
_entity_poly.pdbx_strand_id
1 'polypeptide(L)'
;MMQPKTEGVAPNRVHTIQFKNFRQYIIIGTDDNFNFQIKLFEPTYTRSGPIHIVYGNMDKNTIPVPTATGQVGLRGLDNTDWNNRTNSATLNWATSAPGSSNASTSELSNTVFPFSGLTYIWDGVCGLLPVEMSLFNFSVVRRDVKLNWTTATETNNSHFDVERSAVNGQWLKIGSVWVTEQLFHQ
;
A
#
# COMPACT_ATOMS: atom_id res chain seq x y z
N MET A 1 -11.19 -4.77 22.43
CA MET A 1 -10.90 -6.10 21.84
C MET A 1 -10.35 -5.92 20.44
N MET A 2 -9.28 -6.64 20.11
CA MET A 2 -8.68 -6.67 18.77
C MET A 2 -9.16 -7.93 18.03
N GLN A 3 -9.58 -7.79 16.77
CA GLN A 3 -10.04 -8.91 15.94
C GLN A 3 -9.51 -8.78 14.50
N PRO A 4 -8.70 -9.73 14.02
CA PRO A 4 -8.29 -9.79 12.63
C PRO A 4 -9.26 -10.60 11.77
N LYS A 5 -9.46 -10.21 10.51
CA LYS A 5 -10.22 -10.96 9.49
C LYS A 5 -9.63 -10.70 8.11
N THR A 6 -9.41 -11.77 7.33
CA THR A 6 -9.11 -11.64 5.89
C THR A 6 -10.36 -11.95 5.09
N GLU A 7 -10.70 -11.08 4.16
CA GLU A 7 -11.86 -11.22 3.28
C GLU A 7 -11.45 -11.10 1.82
N GLY A 8 -12.34 -11.55 0.92
CA GLY A 8 -12.11 -11.55 -0.51
C GLY A 8 -11.38 -12.80 -1.01
N VAL A 9 -11.04 -12.78 -2.30
CA VAL A 9 -10.31 -13.84 -3.01
C VAL A 9 -9.07 -13.24 -3.65
N ALA A 10 -7.99 -14.01 -3.76
CA ALA A 10 -6.80 -13.53 -4.43
C ALA A 10 -7.13 -13.14 -5.89
N PRO A 11 -6.56 -12.05 -6.42
CA PRO A 11 -5.55 -11.16 -5.83
C PRO A 11 -6.15 -9.91 -5.13
N ASN A 12 -7.42 -9.94 -4.73
CA ASN A 12 -8.17 -8.80 -4.19
C ASN A 12 -8.54 -8.98 -2.70
N ARG A 13 -7.68 -9.62 -1.90
CA ARG A 13 -7.95 -9.82 -0.47
C ARG A 13 -7.72 -8.54 0.33
N VAL A 14 -8.45 -8.41 1.42
CA VAL A 14 -8.24 -7.35 2.42
C VAL A 14 -8.09 -8.00 3.78
N HIS A 15 -6.97 -7.74 4.44
CA HIS A 15 -6.76 -8.08 5.83
C HIS A 15 -7.16 -6.89 6.71
N THR A 16 -8.23 -7.05 7.48
CA THR A 16 -8.74 -6.03 8.41
C THR A 16 -8.39 -6.41 9.83
N ILE A 17 -7.73 -5.50 10.54
CA ILE A 17 -7.50 -5.57 11.98
C ILE A 17 -8.45 -4.55 12.62
N GLN A 18 -9.49 -5.05 13.29
CA GLN A 18 -10.45 -4.23 14.01
C GLN A 18 -10.02 -4.01 15.46
N PHE A 19 -10.08 -2.75 15.90
CA PHE A 19 -9.98 -2.35 17.30
C PHE A 19 -11.35 -1.83 17.74
N LYS A 20 -11.95 -2.47 18.76
CA LYS A 20 -13.23 -2.06 19.35
C LYS A 20 -13.06 -1.74 20.82
N ASN A 21 -13.64 -0.63 21.27
CA ASN A 21 -13.52 -0.14 22.65
C ASN A 21 -12.06 -0.12 23.13
N PHE A 22 -11.15 0.31 22.25
CA PHE A 22 -9.74 0.44 22.56
C PHE A 22 -9.52 1.64 23.49
N ARG A 23 -8.57 1.50 24.42
CA ARG A 23 -8.28 2.49 25.46
C ARG A 23 -6.77 2.70 25.55
N GLN A 24 -6.35 3.90 25.95
CA GLN A 24 -4.94 4.18 26.18
C GLN A 24 -4.45 3.46 27.45
N TYR A 25 -3.25 2.88 27.41
CA TYR A 25 -2.71 2.07 28.53
C TYR A 25 -2.32 2.91 29.76
N ILE A 26 -1.95 4.17 29.58
CA ILE A 26 -1.14 4.92 30.56
C ILE A 26 -1.93 5.90 31.44
N ILE A 27 -3.24 6.03 31.21
CA ILE A 27 -4.07 6.97 31.97
C ILE A 27 -4.96 6.16 32.91
N ILE A 28 -4.61 6.18 34.19
CA ILE A 28 -5.35 5.49 35.24
C ILE A 28 -6.73 6.14 35.34
N GLY A 29 -7.79 5.37 35.10
CA GLY A 29 -9.17 5.79 35.35
C GLY A 29 -9.95 6.38 34.17
N THR A 30 -9.51 6.24 32.91
CA THR A 30 -10.25 6.80 31.77
C THR A 30 -11.01 5.77 30.93
N ASP A 31 -12.34 5.95 30.85
CA ASP A 31 -13.21 5.27 29.89
C ASP A 31 -13.07 5.86 28.47
N ASP A 32 -11.85 5.93 27.95
CA ASP A 32 -11.66 6.18 26.51
C ASP A 32 -12.34 5.05 25.72
N ASN A 33 -12.95 5.38 24.59
CA ASN A 33 -13.59 4.41 23.72
C ASN A 33 -13.24 4.70 22.27
N PHE A 34 -12.19 4.03 21.78
CA PHE A 34 -11.72 4.19 20.42
C PHE A 34 -12.08 2.98 19.58
N ASN A 35 -12.71 3.26 18.44
CA ASN A 35 -13.06 2.26 17.46
C ASN A 35 -12.39 2.65 16.15
N PHE A 36 -11.57 1.76 15.60
CA PHE A 36 -10.91 1.97 14.32
C PHE A 36 -10.49 0.65 13.70
N GLN A 37 -10.17 0.68 12.42
CA GLN A 37 -9.66 -0.46 11.67
C GLN A 37 -8.34 -0.08 11.00
N ILE A 38 -7.44 -1.04 10.92
CA ILE A 38 -6.31 -1.02 9.98
C ILE A 38 -6.63 -2.03 8.89
N LYS A 39 -6.61 -1.61 7.63
CA LYS A 39 -6.86 -2.47 6.48
C LYS A 39 -5.64 -2.52 5.59
N LEU A 40 -5.14 -3.73 5.34
CA LEU A 40 -4.06 -4.02 4.42
C LEU A 40 -4.68 -4.64 3.17
N PHE A 41 -4.54 -3.96 2.04
CA PHE A 41 -5.08 -4.47 0.80
C PHE A 41 -4.00 -5.26 0.08
N GLU A 42 -4.35 -6.43 -0.45
CA GLU A 42 -3.44 -7.24 -1.25
C GLU A 42 -2.91 -6.42 -2.44
N PRO A 43 -1.58 -6.29 -2.59
CA PRO A 43 -1.00 -5.71 -3.77
C PRO A 43 -1.13 -6.69 -4.94
N THR A 44 -1.32 -6.15 -6.13
CA THR A 44 -1.19 -6.89 -7.38
C THR A 44 -0.03 -6.30 -8.16
N TYR A 45 0.31 -6.90 -9.29
CA TYR A 45 1.30 -6.29 -10.17
C TYR A 45 0.86 -4.92 -10.72
N THR A 46 -0.45 -4.64 -10.78
CA THR A 46 -1.02 -3.37 -11.26
C THR A 46 -1.52 -2.45 -10.15
N ARG A 47 -1.47 -2.88 -8.88
CA ARG A 47 -1.97 -2.13 -7.73
C ARG A 47 -1.03 -2.24 -6.54
N SER A 48 -0.64 -1.10 -6.00
CA SER A 48 0.26 -0.86 -4.85
C SER A 48 -0.09 -1.57 -3.54
N GLY A 49 -1.34 -1.95 -3.31
CA GLY A 49 -1.78 -2.52 -2.02
C GLY A 49 -1.77 -1.48 -0.89
N PRO A 50 -2.61 -0.43 -0.95
CA PRO A 50 -2.64 0.63 0.05
C PRO A 50 -2.97 0.11 1.46
N ILE A 51 -2.58 0.91 2.44
CA ILE A 51 -2.94 0.75 3.85
C ILE A 51 -3.99 1.80 4.18
N HIS A 52 -5.15 1.38 4.70
CA HIS A 52 -6.15 2.30 5.22
C HIS A 52 -6.19 2.23 6.74
N ILE A 53 -6.24 3.39 7.40
CA ILE A 53 -6.71 3.50 8.78
C ILE A 53 -8.09 4.14 8.74
N VAL A 54 -9.11 3.39 9.12
CA VAL A 54 -10.52 3.83 9.12
C VAL A 54 -10.93 4.09 10.56
N TYR A 55 -11.23 5.33 10.89
CA TYR A 55 -11.71 5.71 12.20
C TYR A 55 -13.22 5.47 12.30
N GLY A 56 -13.67 4.90 13.41
CA GLY A 56 -15.06 4.80 13.80
C GLY A 56 -15.37 5.82 14.90
N ASN A 57 -16.32 5.50 15.79
CA ASN A 57 -16.58 6.32 16.96
C ASN A 57 -15.34 6.41 17.86
N MET A 58 -14.97 7.65 18.19
CA MET A 58 -13.84 7.99 19.05
C MET A 58 -14.35 8.88 20.18
N ASP A 59 -14.29 8.36 21.41
CA ASP A 59 -14.64 9.13 22.60
C ASP A 59 -13.40 9.24 23.49
N LYS A 60 -12.79 10.43 23.53
CA LYS A 60 -11.69 10.74 24.46
C LYS A 60 -12.28 11.33 25.73
N ASN A 61 -12.05 10.67 26.85
CA ASN A 61 -12.36 11.19 28.18
C ASN A 61 -11.35 12.30 28.56
N THR A 62 -11.84 13.36 29.20
CA THR A 62 -11.06 14.58 29.52
C THR A 62 -10.43 14.59 30.90
N ILE A 63 -10.84 13.69 31.80
CA ILE A 63 -10.29 13.61 33.17
C ILE A 63 -9.39 12.39 33.25
N PRO A 64 -8.18 12.45 33.86
CA PRO A 64 -7.48 13.64 34.32
C PRO A 64 -6.70 14.37 33.22
N VAL A 65 -6.59 13.76 32.03
CA VAL A 65 -5.77 14.27 30.92
C VAL A 65 -6.69 14.68 29.75
N PRO A 66 -6.89 15.99 29.52
CA PRO A 66 -7.83 16.49 28.51
C PRO A 66 -7.33 16.33 27.08
N THR A 67 -6.01 16.25 26.91
CA THR A 67 -5.34 16.14 25.61
C THR A 67 -4.25 15.07 25.67
N ALA A 68 -4.19 14.23 24.66
CA ALA A 68 -3.13 13.25 24.46
C ALA A 68 -2.47 13.50 23.10
N THR A 69 -1.19 13.15 22.97
CA THR A 69 -0.52 13.12 21.67
C THR A 69 -0.07 11.71 21.34
N GLY A 70 -0.14 11.35 20.07
CA GLY A 70 0.28 10.04 19.58
C GLY A 70 0.79 10.13 18.16
N GLN A 71 1.66 9.20 17.77
CA GLN A 71 2.12 9.12 16.39
C GLN A 71 1.07 8.41 15.54
N VAL A 72 0.75 8.97 14.37
CA VAL A 72 -0.19 8.39 13.41
C VAL A 72 0.49 8.30 12.07
N GLY A 73 0.78 7.11 11.58
CA GLY A 73 1.60 6.98 10.38
C GLY A 73 2.22 5.62 10.18
N LEU A 74 2.98 5.55 9.09
CA LEU A 74 3.90 4.48 8.80
C LEU A 74 5.31 4.90 9.20
N ARG A 75 6.08 3.94 9.72
CA ARG A 75 7.50 4.09 10.03
C ARG A 75 8.26 2.96 9.35
N GLY A 76 9.35 3.31 8.67
CA GLY A 76 10.28 2.36 8.09
C GLY A 76 11.32 1.86 9.09
N LEU A 77 12.35 1.20 8.55
CA LEU A 77 13.49 0.71 9.34
C LEU A 77 14.43 1.85 9.75
N ASP A 78 14.63 2.84 8.87
CA ASP A 78 15.47 4.01 9.12
C ASP A 78 14.66 5.17 9.71
N ASN A 79 15.29 5.99 10.56
CA ASN A 79 14.62 7.16 11.16
C ASN A 79 14.28 8.26 10.15
N THR A 80 14.86 8.22 8.95
CA THR A 80 14.53 9.10 7.83
C THR A 80 13.41 8.55 6.96
N ASP A 81 13.01 7.29 7.14
CA ASP A 81 11.90 6.66 6.44
C ASP A 81 10.63 6.71 7.30
N TRP A 82 9.80 7.70 7.03
CA TRP A 82 8.52 7.89 7.69
C TRP A 82 7.50 8.49 6.74
N ASN A 83 6.25 8.10 6.94
CA ASN A 83 5.10 8.75 6.32
C ASN A 83 4.00 8.84 7.38
N ASN A 84 4.06 9.90 8.17
CA ASN A 84 3.17 10.13 9.30
C ASN A 84 2.36 11.42 9.15
N ARG A 85 1.41 11.61 10.05
CA ARG A 85 0.47 12.72 10.07
C ARG A 85 0.67 13.55 11.32
N THR A 86 0.43 14.84 11.18
CA THR A 86 0.34 15.80 12.27
C THR A 86 -0.99 16.54 12.20
N ASN A 87 -1.53 16.87 13.36
CA ASN A 87 -2.67 17.74 13.52
C ASN A 87 -2.58 18.49 14.86
N SER A 88 -3.52 19.39 15.07
CA SER A 88 -3.67 20.19 16.27
C SER A 88 -5.13 20.59 16.41
N ALA A 89 -5.47 21.33 17.48
CA ALA A 89 -6.78 21.97 17.61
C ALA A 89 -7.20 22.87 16.43
N THR A 90 -6.25 23.41 15.65
CA THR A 90 -6.55 24.25 14.47
C THR A 90 -6.52 23.45 13.17
N LEU A 91 -5.61 22.48 13.04
CA LEU A 91 -5.42 21.70 11.82
C LEU A 91 -6.36 20.48 11.74
N ASN A 92 -6.90 20.00 12.86
CA ASN A 92 -7.87 18.90 13.00
C ASN A 92 -7.46 17.58 12.31
N TRP A 93 -8.20 16.49 12.57
CA TRP A 93 -7.93 15.20 11.94
C TRP A 93 -8.32 15.18 10.46
N ALA A 94 -9.48 15.76 10.10
CA ALA A 94 -9.96 15.81 8.73
C ALA A 94 -8.99 16.54 7.76
N THR A 95 -8.29 17.54 8.26
CA THR A 95 -7.38 18.41 7.50
C THR A 95 -5.91 18.26 7.93
N SER A 96 -5.57 17.14 8.57
CA SER A 96 -4.19 16.80 8.96
C SER A 96 -3.17 17.07 7.84
N ALA A 97 -1.93 17.37 8.22
CA ALA A 97 -0.81 17.51 7.30
C ALA A 97 0.14 16.30 7.40
N PRO A 98 1.01 16.06 6.39
CA PRO A 98 2.19 15.23 6.59
C PRO A 98 3.00 15.76 7.79
N GLY A 99 3.53 14.86 8.62
CA GLY A 99 4.48 15.27 9.66
C GLY A 99 5.73 15.89 9.05
N SER A 100 6.58 16.50 9.87
CA SER A 100 7.87 17.08 9.46
C SER A 100 9.06 16.23 9.90
N SER A 101 8.81 15.17 10.68
CA SER A 101 9.80 14.26 11.21
C SER A 101 9.16 12.94 11.64
N ASN A 102 9.98 11.91 11.83
CA ASN A 102 9.54 10.64 12.42
C ASN A 102 8.97 10.79 13.84
N ALA A 103 9.22 11.92 14.52
CA ALA A 103 8.76 12.24 15.86
C ALA A 103 7.43 13.04 15.87
N SER A 104 6.90 13.41 14.70
CA SER A 104 5.64 14.16 14.60
C SER A 104 4.49 13.41 15.28
N THR A 105 3.63 14.16 15.97
CA THR A 105 2.48 13.62 16.71
C THR A 105 1.19 14.29 16.24
N SER A 106 0.08 13.61 16.48
CA SER A 106 -1.28 14.12 16.35
C SER A 106 -1.90 14.28 17.73
N GLU A 107 -2.55 15.41 17.95
CA GLU A 107 -3.33 15.73 19.14
C GLU A 107 -4.68 14.98 19.13
N LEU A 108 -5.08 14.47 20.28
CA LEU A 108 -6.37 13.84 20.53
C LEU A 108 -7.00 14.44 21.78
N SER A 109 -8.21 14.97 21.66
CA SER A 109 -9.01 15.50 22.76
C SER A 109 -10.50 15.20 22.53
N ASN A 110 -11.37 15.62 23.45
CA ASN A 110 -12.82 15.52 23.26
C ASN A 110 -13.39 16.50 22.22
N THR A 111 -12.59 17.41 21.68
CA THR A 111 -12.96 18.36 20.62
C THR A 111 -12.09 18.22 19.37
N VAL A 112 -10.96 17.53 19.47
CA VAL A 112 -9.98 17.30 18.40
C VAL A 112 -9.80 15.80 18.23
N PHE A 113 -10.66 15.19 17.43
CA PHE A 113 -10.65 13.74 17.18
C PHE A 113 -11.14 13.46 15.76
N PRO A 114 -10.85 12.27 15.18
CA PRO A 114 -11.34 11.95 13.86
C PRO A 114 -12.83 11.59 13.93
N PHE A 115 -13.62 12.14 13.02
CA PHE A 115 -15.04 11.76 12.91
C PHE A 115 -15.15 10.32 12.41
N SER A 116 -16.24 9.64 12.80
CA SER A 116 -16.50 8.26 12.34
C SER A 116 -16.66 8.23 10.82
N GLY A 117 -15.84 7.41 10.16
CA GLY A 117 -15.73 7.30 8.71
C GLY A 117 -14.49 7.98 8.13
N LEU A 118 -13.78 8.84 8.88
CA LEU A 118 -12.51 9.40 8.41
C LEU A 118 -11.55 8.25 8.07
N THR A 119 -10.96 8.30 6.88
CA THR A 119 -9.99 7.31 6.44
C THR A 119 -8.70 7.98 6.03
N TYR A 120 -7.60 7.60 6.66
CA TYR A 120 -6.26 7.91 6.15
C TYR A 120 -5.80 6.77 5.25
N ILE A 121 -5.27 7.14 4.08
CA ILE A 121 -4.81 6.20 3.06
C ILE A 121 -3.33 6.46 2.84
N TRP A 122 -2.52 5.43 3.06
CA TRP A 122 -1.14 5.39 2.59
C TRP A 122 -1.12 4.51 1.36
N ASP A 123 -0.97 5.15 0.21
CA ASP A 123 -0.87 4.48 -1.07
C ASP A 123 0.55 4.64 -1.61
N GLY A 124 1.19 3.51 -1.90
CA GLY A 124 2.51 3.48 -2.53
C GLY A 124 2.40 3.64 -4.05
N VAL A 125 3.53 3.86 -4.71
CA VAL A 125 3.60 3.73 -6.16
C VAL A 125 3.55 2.24 -6.53
N CYS A 126 2.69 1.86 -7.48
CA CYS A 126 2.76 0.52 -8.08
C CYS A 126 3.91 0.51 -9.09
N GLY A 127 5.04 -0.11 -8.73
CA GLY A 127 6.35 0.14 -9.34
C GLY A 127 6.83 -0.82 -10.42
N LEU A 128 6.00 -1.72 -10.94
CA LEU A 128 6.33 -2.48 -12.16
C LEU A 128 5.04 -2.59 -12.96
N LEU A 129 4.95 -1.89 -14.09
CA LEU A 129 3.86 -2.13 -15.02
C LEU A 129 4.04 -3.56 -15.52
N PRO A 130 3.13 -4.49 -15.19
CA PRO A 130 3.33 -5.87 -15.55
C PRO A 130 3.22 -6.00 -17.06
N VAL A 131 4.31 -6.45 -17.65
CA VAL A 131 4.21 -7.18 -18.90
C VAL A 131 3.65 -8.55 -18.55
N GLU A 132 2.34 -8.70 -18.67
CA GLU A 132 1.68 -9.97 -18.42
C GLU A 132 1.72 -10.79 -19.70
N MET A 133 2.34 -11.97 -19.68
CA MET A 133 2.33 -12.91 -20.81
C MET A 133 1.08 -13.79 -20.73
N SER A 134 0.22 -13.74 -21.75
CA SER A 134 -0.93 -14.65 -21.89
C SER A 134 -0.55 -15.97 -22.57
N LEU A 135 0.55 -15.99 -23.33
CA LEU A 135 1.09 -17.17 -23.99
C LEU A 135 2.61 -17.07 -24.08
N PHE A 136 3.31 -18.17 -23.82
CA PHE A 136 4.71 -18.35 -24.18
C PHE A 136 4.92 -19.80 -24.63
N ASN A 137 5.26 -20.00 -25.90
CA ASN A 137 5.56 -21.31 -26.44
C ASN A 137 6.74 -21.23 -27.42
N PHE A 138 7.21 -22.39 -27.84
CA PHE A 138 8.25 -22.49 -28.85
C PHE A 138 7.99 -23.65 -29.80
N SER A 139 8.58 -23.54 -30.98
CA SER A 139 8.65 -24.63 -31.95
C SER A 139 10.06 -24.72 -32.50
N VAL A 140 10.60 -25.94 -32.61
CA VAL A 140 11.89 -26.17 -33.26
C VAL A 140 11.67 -26.31 -34.76
N VAL A 141 12.35 -25.48 -35.55
CA VAL A 141 12.31 -25.51 -37.01
C VAL A 141 13.73 -25.77 -37.51
N ARG A 142 14.03 -27.03 -37.85
CA ARG A 142 15.37 -27.49 -38.23
C ARG A 142 16.40 -27.25 -37.10
N ARG A 143 17.24 -26.22 -37.26
CA ARG A 143 18.28 -25.82 -36.29
C ARG A 143 17.91 -24.57 -35.52
N ASP A 144 16.73 -24.00 -35.80
CA ASP A 144 16.24 -22.77 -35.20
C ASP A 144 15.17 -23.07 -34.16
N VAL A 145 15.09 -22.20 -33.15
CA VAL A 145 13.99 -22.17 -32.19
C VAL A 145 13.16 -20.94 -32.49
N LYS A 146 11.92 -21.14 -32.89
CA LYS A 146 10.95 -20.05 -33.01
C LYS A 146 10.20 -19.93 -31.68
N LEU A 147 10.42 -18.84 -30.98
CA LEU A 147 9.65 -18.45 -29.81
C LEU A 147 8.39 -17.72 -30.29
N ASN A 148 7.22 -18.06 -29.74
CA ASN A 148 6.00 -17.27 -29.93
C ASN A 148 5.43 -16.94 -28.56
N TRP A 149 5.15 -15.67 -28.35
CA TRP A 149 4.51 -15.20 -27.13
C TRP A 149 3.43 -14.19 -27.46
N THR A 150 2.56 -13.97 -26.51
CA THR A 150 1.54 -12.92 -26.56
C THR A 150 1.40 -12.38 -25.16
N THR A 151 1.19 -11.08 -25.07
CA THR A 151 0.97 -10.40 -23.80
C THR A 151 -0.52 -10.10 -23.62
N ALA A 152 -0.99 -10.21 -22.38
CA ALA A 152 -2.30 -9.72 -21.99
C ALA A 152 -2.26 -8.19 -21.82
N THR A 153 -1.15 -7.66 -21.30
CA THR A 153 -0.91 -6.22 -21.14
C THR A 153 0.56 -5.87 -21.37
N GLU A 154 0.80 -4.77 -22.09
CA GLU A 154 2.13 -4.15 -22.24
C GLU A 154 1.97 -2.65 -22.02
N THR A 155 2.39 -2.15 -20.86
CA THR A 155 2.36 -0.71 -20.56
C THR A 155 3.75 -0.26 -20.15
N ASN A 156 4.24 0.82 -20.76
CA ASN A 156 5.61 1.32 -20.63
C ASN A 156 6.71 0.25 -20.82
N ASN A 157 6.41 -0.78 -21.60
CA ASN A 157 7.41 -1.74 -22.02
C ASN A 157 8.16 -1.18 -23.22
N SER A 158 9.49 -1.09 -23.13
CA SER A 158 10.30 -0.61 -24.27
C SER A 158 10.65 -1.75 -25.22
N HIS A 159 11.03 -2.92 -24.68
CA HIS A 159 11.42 -4.09 -25.44
C HIS A 159 11.50 -5.34 -24.55
N PHE A 160 11.58 -6.50 -25.20
CA PHE A 160 11.97 -7.77 -24.60
C PHE A 160 13.39 -8.13 -25.00
N ASP A 161 14.23 -8.54 -24.06
CA ASP A 161 15.51 -9.15 -24.36
C ASP A 161 15.38 -10.67 -24.51
N VAL A 162 15.96 -11.19 -25.59
CA VAL A 162 16.02 -12.62 -25.86
C VAL A 162 17.40 -13.10 -25.49
N GLU A 163 17.48 -14.01 -24.52
CA GLU A 163 18.73 -14.61 -24.06
C GLU A 163 18.76 -16.10 -24.40
N ARG A 164 19.96 -16.61 -24.68
CA ARG A 164 20.19 -18.03 -24.92
C ARG A 164 21.42 -18.50 -24.15
N SER A 165 21.30 -19.63 -23.45
CA SER A 165 22.45 -20.34 -22.89
C SER A 165 22.93 -21.43 -23.85
N ALA A 166 24.21 -21.39 -24.23
CA ALA A 166 24.79 -22.36 -25.16
C ALA A 166 25.29 -23.64 -24.46
N VAL A 167 26.01 -23.51 -23.34
CA VAL A 167 26.43 -24.57 -22.40
C VAL A 167 26.81 -23.90 -21.06
N ASN A 168 26.69 -24.61 -19.93
CA ASN A 168 27.14 -24.20 -18.58
C ASN A 168 26.36 -23.06 -17.90
N GLY A 169 25.11 -22.82 -18.27
CA GLY A 169 24.22 -21.88 -17.56
C GLY A 169 24.61 -20.40 -17.70
N GLN A 170 25.60 -20.08 -18.53
CA GLN A 170 25.89 -18.70 -18.94
C GLN A 170 24.86 -18.26 -19.97
N TRP A 171 24.13 -17.20 -19.68
CA TRP A 171 23.13 -16.62 -20.57
C TRP A 171 23.75 -15.47 -21.36
N LEU A 172 23.54 -15.48 -22.68
CA LEU A 172 23.96 -14.39 -23.55
C LEU A 172 22.72 -13.79 -24.21
N LYS A 173 22.61 -12.47 -24.18
CA LYS A 173 21.63 -11.73 -24.98
C LYS A 173 21.91 -11.94 -26.47
N ILE A 174 20.94 -12.51 -27.18
CA ILE A 174 21.00 -12.79 -28.62
C ILE A 174 20.13 -11.85 -29.46
N GLY A 175 19.29 -11.04 -28.83
CA GLY A 175 18.49 -10.04 -29.52
C GLY A 175 17.55 -9.26 -28.59
N SER A 176 16.85 -8.29 -29.17
CA SER A 176 15.78 -7.55 -28.52
C SER A 176 14.57 -7.44 -29.45
N VAL A 177 13.37 -7.53 -28.91
CA VAL A 177 12.11 -7.28 -29.62
C VAL A 177 11.48 -6.02 -29.05
N TRP A 178 11.48 -4.95 -29.85
CA TRP A 178 10.92 -3.66 -29.46
C TRP A 178 9.41 -3.67 -29.53
N VAL A 179 8.76 -3.01 -28.57
CA VAL A 179 7.31 -2.77 -28.65
C VAL A 179 7.10 -1.73 -29.75
N THR A 180 6.46 -2.11 -30.85
CA THR A 180 6.08 -1.16 -31.90
C THR A 180 4.80 -0.46 -31.49
N GLU A 181 4.82 0.88 -31.37
CA GLU A 181 3.57 1.67 -31.32
C GLU A 181 2.75 1.34 -32.57
N GLN A 182 1.58 0.72 -32.39
CA GLN A 182 0.58 0.73 -33.45
C GLN A 182 0.08 2.17 -33.58
N LEU A 183 0.70 2.92 -34.49
CA LEU A 183 0.12 4.13 -35.06
C LEU A 183 -1.23 3.72 -35.67
N PHE A 184 -2.33 3.98 -34.95
CA PHE A 184 -3.66 4.00 -35.53
C PHE A 184 -3.71 5.16 -36.53
N HIS A 185 -3.34 4.88 -37.79
CA HIS A 185 -3.80 5.66 -38.92
C HIS A 185 -5.07 5.00 -39.47
N GLN A 186 -6.21 5.61 -39.18
CA GLN A 186 -7.29 5.87 -40.15
C GLN A 186 -8.23 6.93 -39.57
#